data_AF-A0A366EC31-F1
#
_entry.id   AF-A0A366EC31-F1
#
_cell.length_a   1.000
_cell.length_b   1.000
_cell.length_c   1.000
_cell.angle_alpha   90.00
_cell.angle_beta   90.00
_cell.angle_gamma   90.00
#
_symmetry.space_group_name_H-M   'P 1'
#
loop_
_entity.id
_entity.type
_entity.pdbx_description
1 polymer ?
#
loop_
_entity_poly.entity_id
_entity_poly.type
_entity_poly.pdbx_seq_one_letter_code
_entity_poly.pdbx_strand_id
1 'polypeptide(L)'
;MTKLIIRFYPDLIAAICGLLIIPWIIGVPGQPTQTILSGWTLGLITMGGYLVIYQCVKSFQASARYKKNASLQQPVSAILNMSALCLMPAMLIALLLLFYVE
;
A
#
# COMPACT_ATOMS: atom_id res chain seq x y z
N MET A 1 -8.29 7.81 -21.74
CA MET A 1 -7.26 8.17 -20.73
C MET A 1 -7.44 7.45 -19.39
N THR A 2 -8.66 7.25 -18.91
CA THR A 2 -8.98 6.62 -17.60
C THR A 2 -8.36 5.22 -17.40
N LYS A 3 -8.38 4.35 -18.43
CA LYS A 3 -7.79 2.99 -18.35
C LYS A 3 -6.27 2.99 -18.13
N LEU A 4 -5.58 4.01 -18.61
CA LEU A 4 -4.13 4.15 -18.46
C LEU A 4 -3.78 4.56 -17.03
N ILE A 5 -4.51 5.53 -16.49
CA ILE A 5 -4.36 6.02 -15.11
C ILE A 5 -4.61 4.89 -14.11
N ILE A 6 -5.68 4.10 -14.31
CA ILE A 6 -5.99 2.95 -13.44
C ILE A 6 -4.88 1.89 -13.46
N ARG A 7 -4.16 1.76 -14.58
CA ARG A 7 -3.06 0.79 -14.72
C ARG A 7 -1.78 1.23 -14.01
N PHE A 8 -1.48 2.53 -14.01
CA PHE A 8 -0.30 3.10 -13.36
C PHE A 8 -0.54 3.47 -11.89
N TYR A 9 -1.80 3.63 -11.49
CA TYR A 9 -2.19 3.94 -10.12
C TYR A 9 -1.52 3.05 -9.07
N PRO A 10 -1.55 1.71 -9.14
CA PRO A 10 -0.92 0.88 -8.12
C PRO A 10 0.62 1.02 -8.10
N ASP A 11 1.25 1.27 -9.24
CA ASP A 11 2.69 1.49 -9.31
C ASP A 11 3.08 2.83 -8.65
N LEU A 12 2.27 3.87 -8.86
CA LEU A 12 2.44 5.17 -8.22
C LEU A 12 2.26 5.07 -6.70
N ILE A 13 1.21 4.36 -6.26
CA ILE A 13 0.93 4.15 -4.84
C ILE A 13 2.06 3.35 -4.17
N ALA A 14 2.59 2.33 -4.84
CA ALA A 14 3.75 1.58 -4.34
C ALA A 14 5.00 2.46 -4.21
N ALA A 15 5.24 3.35 -5.17
CA ALA A 15 6.35 4.31 -5.08
C ALA A 15 6.16 5.29 -3.90
N ILE A 16 4.94 5.80 -3.70
CA ILE A 16 4.61 6.66 -2.56
C ILE A 16 4.83 5.89 -1.25
N CYS A 17 4.31 4.67 -1.12
CA CYS A 17 4.53 3.84 0.07
C CYS A 17 6.01 3.57 0.32
N GLY A 18 6.78 3.24 -0.72
CA GLY A 18 8.22 3.01 -0.61
C GLY A 18 9.00 4.25 -0.19
N LEU A 19 8.54 5.44 -0.59
CA LEU A 19 9.13 6.71 -0.13
C LEU A 19 8.71 7.03 1.32
N LEU A 20 7.43 6.82 1.65
CA LEU A 20 6.85 7.17 2.94
C LEU A 20 7.29 6.22 4.06
N ILE A 21 7.62 4.97 3.75
CA ILE A 21 8.09 4.01 4.74
C ILE A 21 9.45 4.42 5.34
N ILE A 22 10.27 5.18 4.61
CA ILE A 22 11.59 5.64 5.06
C ILE A 22 11.46 6.53 6.30
N PRO A 23 10.76 7.68 6.27
CA PRO A 23 10.55 8.48 7.48
C PRO A 23 9.79 7.72 8.57
N TRP A 24 8.89 6.80 8.18
CA TRP A 24 8.10 5.98 9.12
C TRP A 24 8.92 4.89 9.84
N ILE A 25 10.08 4.50 9.31
CA ILE A 25 11.03 3.61 9.99
C ILE A 25 12.02 4.44 10.83
N ILE A 26 12.39 5.63 10.35
CA ILE A 26 13.49 6.42 10.93
C ILE A 26 13.11 7.13 12.23
N GLY A 27 11.84 7.48 12.47
CA GLY A 27 11.54 8.22 13.69
C GLY A 27 10.11 8.09 14.20
N VAL A 28 9.92 7.29 15.25
CA VAL A 28 8.84 7.56 16.22
C VAL A 28 9.35 8.69 17.12
N PRO A 29 8.80 9.91 17.05
CA PRO A 29 9.27 11.00 17.90
C PRO A 29 8.89 10.76 19.37
N GLY A 30 9.86 10.88 20.27
CA GLY A 30 9.65 11.07 21.73
C GLY A 30 9.06 9.91 22.52
N GLN A 31 8.33 10.23 23.61
CA GLN A 31 7.47 9.30 24.37
C GLN A 31 6.06 9.30 23.72
N PRO A 32 5.80 8.46 22.71
CA PRO A 32 4.51 8.46 22.05
C PRO A 32 3.43 8.03 23.03
N THR A 33 2.30 8.74 23.03
CA THR A 33 1.07 8.23 23.64
C THR A 33 0.66 6.93 22.93
N GLN A 34 -0.10 6.08 23.61
CA GLN A 34 -0.53 4.79 23.05
C GLN A 34 -1.30 4.93 21.73
N THR A 35 -1.98 6.05 21.53
CA THR A 35 -2.69 6.41 20.28
C THR A 35 -1.72 6.68 19.13
N ILE A 36 -0.68 7.48 19.36
CA ILE A 36 0.36 7.79 18.36
C ILE A 36 1.09 6.50 17.96
N LEU A 37 1.43 5.64 18.93
CA LEU A 37 2.06 4.34 18.66
C LEU A 37 1.16 3.43 17.81
N SER A 38 -0.15 3.44 18.08
CA SER A 38 -1.14 2.65 17.32
C SER A 38 -1.28 3.15 15.89
N GLY A 39 -1.40 4.47 15.68
CA GLY A 39 -1.44 5.08 14.35
C GLY A 39 -0.16 4.81 13.56
N TRP A 40 0.99 4.91 14.23
CA TRP A 40 2.28 4.61 13.64
C TRP A 40 2.40 3.16 13.18
N THR A 41 2.06 2.21 14.07
CA THR A 41 2.13 0.78 13.80
C THR A 41 1.15 0.39 12.69
N LEU A 42 -0.06 0.94 12.71
CA LEU A 42 -1.07 0.73 11.68
C LEU A 42 -0.57 1.22 10.31
N GLY A 43 0.05 2.41 10.25
CA GLY A 43 0.67 2.94 9.04
C GLY A 43 1.74 2.02 8.47
N LEU A 44 2.67 1.53 9.32
CA LEU A 44 3.73 0.60 8.90
C LEU A 44 3.17 -0.72 8.38
N ILE A 45 2.25 -1.35 9.11
CA ILE A 45 1.66 -2.63 8.72
C ILE A 45 0.92 -2.47 7.40
N THR A 46 0.18 -1.38 7.23
CA THR A 46 -0.60 -1.14 6.01
C THR A 46 0.31 -0.90 4.80
N MET A 47 1.33 -0.04 4.93
CA MET A 47 2.30 0.19 3.85
C MET A 47 3.10 -1.07 3.51
N GLY A 48 3.61 -1.77 4.52
CA GLY A 48 4.35 -3.02 4.34
C GLY A 48 3.50 -4.11 3.69
N GLY A 49 2.27 -4.30 4.17
CA GLY A 49 1.32 -5.25 3.61
C GLY A 49 0.99 -4.94 2.16
N TYR A 50 0.76 -3.67 1.82
CA TYR A 50 0.54 -3.25 0.44
C TYR A 50 1.75 -3.54 -0.46
N LEU A 51 2.96 -3.20 -0.02
CA LEU A 51 4.19 -3.45 -0.78
C LEU A 51 4.44 -4.95 -1.01
N VAL A 52 4.15 -5.80 -0.01
CA VAL A 52 4.22 -7.26 -0.16
C VAL A 52 3.23 -7.77 -1.20
N ILE A 53 1.96 -7.34 -1.13
CA ILE A 53 0.94 -7.70 -2.12
C ILE A 53 1.37 -7.23 -3.51
N TYR A 54 1.84 -5.98 -3.62
CA TYR A 54 2.33 -5.40 -4.87
C TYR A 54 3.46 -6.24 -5.48
N GLN A 55 4.47 -6.62 -4.69
CA GLN A 55 5.57 -7.45 -5.18
C GLN A 55 5.14 -8.87 -5.55
N CYS A 56 4.26 -9.50 -4.76
CA CYS A 56 3.68 -10.80 -5.10
C CYS A 56 2.95 -10.74 -6.44
N VAL A 57 2.12 -9.71 -6.64
CA VAL A 57 1.37 -9.52 -7.89
C VAL A 57 2.30 -9.24 -9.07
N LYS A 58 3.27 -8.34 -8.94
CA LYS A 58 4.24 -8.05 -10.01
C LYS A 58 5.08 -9.27 -10.38
N SER A 59 5.55 -10.02 -9.38
CA SER A 59 6.28 -11.27 -9.59
C SER A 59 5.41 -12.32 -10.31
N PHE A 60 4.13 -12.42 -9.92
CA PHE A 60 3.19 -13.31 -10.61
C PHE A 60 2.92 -12.87 -12.05
N GLN A 61 2.77 -11.57 -12.31
CA GLN A 61 2.60 -11.02 -13.66
C GLN A 61 3.82 -11.23 -14.56
N ALA A 62 5.03 -11.24 -13.98
CA ALA A 62 6.27 -11.54 -14.70
C ALA A 62 6.35 -13.03 -15.13
N SER A 63 5.62 -13.92 -14.47
CA SER A 63 5.63 -15.35 -14.77
C SER A 63 5.02 -15.67 -16.14
N ALA A 64 5.58 -16.69 -16.83
CA ALA A 64 5.05 -17.17 -18.11
C ALA A 64 3.61 -17.71 -17.99
N ARG A 65 3.23 -18.20 -16.79
CA ARG A 65 1.89 -18.73 -16.50
C ARG A 65 0.81 -17.65 -16.57
N TYR A 66 1.13 -16.44 -16.12
CA TYR A 66 0.24 -15.28 -16.22
C TYR A 66 0.06 -14.82 -17.67
N LYS A 67 1.16 -14.74 -18.43
CA LYS A 67 1.12 -14.31 -19.84
C LYS A 67 0.31 -15.26 -20.72
N LYS A 68 0.29 -16.56 -20.39
CA LYS A 68 -0.42 -17.59 -21.14
C LYS A 68 -1.93 -17.63 -20.85
N ASN A 69 -2.38 -17.18 -19.68
CA ASN A 69 -3.76 -17.33 -19.24
C ASN A 69 -4.47 -15.98 -19.10
N ALA A 70 -5.27 -15.62 -20.11
CA ALA A 70 -6.09 -14.40 -20.11
C ALA A 70 -7.09 -14.35 -18.93
N SER A 71 -7.59 -15.50 -18.48
CA SER A 71 -8.50 -15.60 -17.33
C SER A 71 -7.88 -15.18 -16.00
N LEU A 72 -6.55 -15.20 -15.88
CA LEU A 72 -5.85 -14.77 -14.67
C LEU A 72 -5.51 -13.27 -14.68
N GLN A 73 -5.60 -12.61 -15.83
CA GLN A 73 -5.23 -11.20 -15.95
C GLN A 73 -6.20 -10.27 -15.22
N GLN A 74 -7.49 -10.54 -15.35
CA GLN A 74 -8.55 -9.77 -14.72
C GLN A 74 -8.56 -9.86 -13.18
N PRO A 75 -8.54 -11.06 -12.56
CA PRO A 75 -8.55 -11.17 -11.10
C PRO A 75 -7.28 -10.64 -10.45
N VAL A 76 -6.10 -10.86 -11.05
CA VAL A 76 -4.83 -10.35 -10.51
C VAL A 76 -4.79 -8.83 -10.53
N SER A 77 -5.29 -8.22 -11.60
CA SER A 77 -5.41 -6.75 -11.68
C SER A 77 -6.44 -6.21 -10.69
N ALA A 78 -7.53 -6.95 -10.46
CA ALA A 78 -8.55 -6.59 -9.49
C ALA A 78 -8.02 -6.63 -8.04
N ILE A 79 -7.24 -7.65 -7.67
CA ILE A 79 -6.61 -7.75 -6.34
C ILE A 79 -5.71 -6.54 -6.09
N LEU A 80 -4.92 -6.14 -7.08
CA LEU A 80 -4.02 -4.99 -6.94
C LEU A 80 -4.79 -3.69 -6.74
N ASN A 81 -5.87 -3.47 -7.51
CA ASN A 81 -6.74 -2.30 -7.33
C ASN A 81 -7.47 -2.32 -5.99
N MET A 82 -8.00 -3.46 -5.55
CA MET A 82 -8.68 -3.59 -4.26
C MET A 82 -7.72 -3.32 -3.10
N SER A 83 -6.49 -3.81 -3.19
CA SER A 83 -5.45 -3.54 -2.18
C SER A 83 -5.08 -2.06 -2.12
N ALA A 84 -4.96 -1.39 -3.27
CA ALA A 84 -4.68 0.05 -3.32
C ALA A 84 -5.87 0.89 -2.80
N LEU A 85 -7.10 0.43 -3.05
CA LEU A 85 -8.30 1.05 -2.52
C LEU A 85 -8.41 0.89 -1.00
N CYS A 86 -7.96 -0.24 -0.45
CA CYS A 86 -7.97 -0.52 0.99
C CYS A 86 -6.85 0.22 1.75
N LEU A 87 -5.70 0.44 1.10
CA LEU A 87 -4.58 1.21 1.64
C LEU A 87 -4.98 2.66 1.98
N MET A 88 -5.74 3.32 1.09
CA MET A 88 -6.17 4.72 1.26
C MET A 88 -6.89 5.00 2.60
N PRO A 89 -8.00 4.31 2.95
CA PRO A 89 -8.69 4.53 4.21
C PRO A 89 -7.85 4.09 5.42
N ALA A 90 -7.04 3.03 5.29
CA ALA A 90 -6.17 2.59 6.38
C ALA A 90 -5.06 3.61 6.70
N MET A 91 -4.46 4.21 5.66
CA MET A 91 -3.51 5.32 5.82
C MET A 91 -4.19 6.58 6.38
N LEU A 92 -5.43 6.87 5.95
CA LEU A 92 -6.20 7.98 6.52
C LEU A 92 -6.44 7.78 8.02
N ILE A 93 -6.84 6.57 8.43
CA ILE A 93 -7.03 6.25 9.86
C ILE A 93 -5.70 6.37 10.62
N ALA A 94 -4.59 5.87 10.06
CA ALA A 94 -3.28 6.02 10.66
C ALA A 94 -2.88 7.50 10.86
N LEU A 95 -3.14 8.36 9.87
CA LEU A 95 -2.89 9.80 9.95
C LEU A 95 -3.82 10.48 10.97
N LEU A 96 -5.11 10.14 10.99
CA LEU A 96 -6.04 10.66 11.99
C LEU A 96 -5.57 10.30 13.41
N LEU A 97 -5.09 9.08 13.64
CA LEU A 97 -4.55 8.69 14.95
C LEU A 97 -3.27 9.44 15.33
N LEU A 98 -2.48 9.88 14.34
CA LEU A 98 -1.27 10.68 14.56
C LEU A 98 -1.61 12.14 14.90
N PHE A 99 -2.55 12.76 14.17
CA PHE A 99 -2.87 14.19 14.29
C PHE A 99 -4.02 14.51 15.26
N TYR A 100 -4.83 13.53 15.66
CA TYR A 100 -5.91 13.74 16.63
C TYR A 100 -5.39 14.00 18.07
N VAL A 101 -4.10 13.79 18.31
CA VAL A 101 -3.47 13.90 19.64
C VAL A 101 -2.49 15.08 19.74
N GLU A 102 -2.36 15.88 18.67
CA GLU A 102 -1.68 17.19 18.73
C GLU A 102 -2.59 18.31 19.22
#